data_AF-A0A953WME9-F1
#
_entry.id   AF-A0A953WME9-F1
#
_cell.length_a   1.000
_cell.length_b   1.000
_cell.length_c   1.000
_cell.angle_alpha   90.00
_cell.angle_beta   90.00
_cell.angle_gamma   90.00
#
_symmetry.space_group_name_H-M   'P 1'
#
loop_
_entity.id
_entity.type
_entity.pdbx_description
1 polymer ?
#
loop_
_entity_poly.entity_id
_entity_poly.type
_entity_poly.pdbx_seq_one_letter_code
_entity_poly.pdbx_strand_id
1 'polypeptide(L)'
;SYPDIQVLKARIEQLENAGADALPENPEYTRIRNELRAAEGGVADLKAREERLRTDLNALAIATGEAPAVEAELQRIIRDYEQTQKSYEELVSRRDRLSLTASLSAGGQGVEYQIFERPTVAIRPVAPPRMLLIFAVFLMAFGGGAALALVLTYLDRSYTQAADLQRAFGLPVLGSIGTVQSAIQKTARRSDVLKLAGACAGLAVLAVIYTYLTVWRLPDATDIAGAQTASIGQTGDVW
;
A
#
# COMPACT_ATOMS: atom_id res chain seq x y z
N SER A 1 -13.57 117.53 -53.87
CA SER A 1 -13.55 116.17 -53.30
C SER A 1 -12.81 115.24 -54.23
N TYR A 2 -11.72 114.64 -53.81
CA TYR A 2 -10.99 113.65 -54.61
C TYR A 2 -11.29 112.24 -54.05
N PRO A 3 -12.23 111.49 -54.65
CA PRO A 3 -12.61 110.15 -54.22
C PRO A 3 -11.52 109.09 -54.47
N ASP A 4 -10.57 109.33 -55.38
CA ASP A 4 -9.56 108.34 -55.77
C ASP A 4 -8.50 108.05 -54.69
N ILE A 5 -8.21 109.01 -53.80
CA ILE A 5 -7.16 108.86 -52.78
C ILE A 5 -7.64 107.97 -51.62
N GLN A 6 -8.95 107.94 -51.34
CA GLN A 6 -9.52 107.06 -50.32
C GLN A 6 -9.57 105.61 -50.80
N VAL A 7 -9.84 105.39 -52.09
CA VAL A 7 -9.80 104.05 -52.70
C VAL A 7 -8.36 103.51 -52.70
N LEU A 8 -7.37 104.36 -52.98
CA LEU A 8 -5.96 103.98 -52.92
C LEU A 8 -5.49 103.69 -51.49
N LYS A 9 -5.92 104.46 -50.48
CA LYS A 9 -5.63 104.13 -49.07
C LYS A 9 -6.29 102.84 -48.61
N ALA A 10 -7.55 102.60 -48.96
CA ALA A 10 -8.25 101.35 -48.64
C ALA A 10 -7.58 100.13 -49.31
N ARG A 11 -7.00 100.31 -50.51
CA ARG A 11 -6.27 99.26 -51.22
C ARG A 11 -4.92 98.93 -50.57
N ILE A 12 -4.22 99.95 -50.07
CA ILE A 12 -2.94 99.78 -49.38
C ILE A 12 -3.17 99.15 -47.99
N GLU A 13 -4.21 99.58 -47.26
CA GLU A 13 -4.58 98.99 -45.96
C GLU A 13 -5.05 97.53 -46.09
N GLN A 14 -5.70 97.16 -47.20
CA GLN A 14 -6.00 95.76 -47.53
C GLN A 14 -4.74 94.92 -47.80
N LEU A 15 -3.73 95.50 -48.44
CA LEU A 15 -2.46 94.81 -48.74
C LEU A 15 -1.52 94.78 -47.53
N GLU A 16 -1.68 95.69 -46.58
CA GLU A 16 -0.90 95.76 -45.34
C GLU A 16 -1.49 94.87 -44.24
N ASN A 17 -2.83 94.74 -44.14
CA ASN A 17 -3.49 93.75 -43.28
C ASN A 17 -3.42 92.31 -43.82
N ALA A 18 -3.15 92.13 -45.11
CA ALA A 18 -2.84 90.83 -45.70
C ALA A 18 -1.34 90.53 -45.51
N GLY A 19 -0.96 90.30 -44.25
CA GLY A 19 0.41 90.01 -43.86
C GLY A 19 1.05 88.86 -44.66
N ALA A 20 2.28 89.10 -45.09
CA ALA A 20 3.45 88.21 -45.14
C ALA A 20 3.34 86.75 -45.67
N ASP A 21 2.24 86.31 -46.28
CA ASP A 21 2.12 84.98 -46.92
C ASP A 21 1.79 85.04 -48.43
N ALA A 22 1.72 86.23 -49.02
CA ALA A 22 1.37 86.43 -50.43
C ALA A 22 2.60 86.67 -51.31
N LEU A 23 3.53 85.70 -51.40
CA LEU A 23 4.31 85.55 -52.64
C LEU A 23 3.39 84.92 -53.71
N PRO A 24 3.51 85.29 -55.00
CA PRO A 24 2.72 84.67 -56.07
C PRO A 24 2.97 83.16 -56.08
N GLU A 25 1.97 82.41 -55.65
CA GLU A 25 2.01 80.95 -55.55
C GLU A 25 2.25 80.39 -56.95
N ASN A 26 3.42 79.79 -57.18
CA ASN A 26 3.72 79.14 -58.44
C ASN A 26 2.72 77.99 -58.65
N PRO A 27 1.92 77.98 -59.74
CA PRO A 27 0.89 76.97 -59.96
C PRO A 27 1.43 75.54 -60.03
N GLU A 28 2.72 75.35 -60.35
CA GLU A 28 3.36 74.03 -60.30
C GLU A 28 3.66 73.57 -58.86
N TYR A 29 3.98 74.50 -57.95
CA TYR A 29 4.24 74.17 -56.55
C TYR A 29 2.96 73.77 -55.81
N THR A 30 1.82 74.41 -56.11
CA THR A 30 0.52 74.03 -55.55
C THR A 30 0.05 72.67 -56.06
N ARG A 31 0.31 72.34 -57.33
CA ARG A 31 0.07 70.99 -57.89
C ARG A 31 0.86 69.92 -57.15
N ILE A 32 2.18 70.06 -57.04
CA ILE A 32 3.05 69.07 -56.36
C ILE A 32 2.67 68.92 -54.88
N ARG A 33 2.35 70.02 -54.19
CA ARG A 33 1.89 69.99 -52.80
C ARG A 33 0.56 69.22 -52.65
N ASN A 34 -0.36 69.38 -53.60
CA ASN A 34 -1.62 68.66 -53.60
C ASN A 34 -1.42 67.16 -53.93
N GLU A 35 -0.53 66.83 -54.87
CA GLU A 35 -0.13 65.45 -55.16
C GLU A 35 0.52 64.78 -53.95
N LEU A 36 1.43 65.48 -53.25
CA LEU A 36 2.05 64.98 -52.02
C LEU A 36 1.00 64.72 -50.93
N ARG A 37 0.08 65.66 -50.70
CA ARG A 37 -1.02 65.46 -49.74
C ARG A 37 -1.95 64.30 -50.13
N ALA A 38 -2.22 64.12 -51.42
CA ALA A 38 -3.01 63.00 -51.90
C ALA A 38 -2.28 61.66 -51.69
N ALA A 39 -0.97 61.62 -51.94
CA ALA A 39 -0.13 60.45 -51.69
C ALA A 39 0.00 60.14 -50.19
N GLU A 40 0.20 61.15 -49.34
CA GLU A 40 0.23 61.02 -47.87
C GLU A 40 -1.11 60.53 -47.33
N GLY A 41 -2.23 61.03 -47.85
CA GLY A 41 -3.57 60.54 -47.54
C GLY A 41 -3.77 59.07 -47.95
N GLY A 42 -3.25 58.67 -49.12
CA GLY A 42 -3.25 57.28 -49.57
C GLY A 42 -2.43 56.36 -48.66
N VAL A 43 -1.26 56.81 -48.20
CA VAL A 43 -0.44 56.07 -47.23
C VAL A 43 -1.15 55.95 -45.89
N ALA A 44 -1.85 56.98 -45.44
CA ALA A 44 -2.63 56.95 -44.21
C ALA A 44 -3.81 55.96 -44.29
N ASP A 45 -4.55 55.94 -45.40
CA ASP A 45 -5.64 54.98 -45.63
C ASP A 45 -5.12 53.53 -45.68
N LEU A 46 -4.01 53.29 -46.39
CA LEU A 46 -3.39 51.96 -46.45
C LEU A 46 -2.90 51.48 -45.08
N LYS A 47 -2.31 52.35 -44.26
CA LYS A 47 -1.92 52.00 -42.88
C LYS A 47 -3.14 51.71 -42.00
N ALA A 48 -4.20 52.50 -42.10
CA ALA A 48 -5.43 52.26 -41.37
C ALA A 48 -6.09 50.93 -41.79
N ARG A 49 -6.04 50.59 -43.08
CA ARG A 49 -6.48 49.28 -43.58
C ARG A 49 -5.61 48.15 -43.04
N GLU A 50 -4.28 48.29 -43.07
CA GLU A 50 -3.37 47.28 -42.53
C GLU A 50 -3.64 47.00 -41.04
N GLU A 51 -3.84 48.05 -40.24
CA GLU A 51 -4.16 47.90 -38.82
C GLU A 51 -5.50 47.19 -38.59
N ARG A 52 -6.53 47.53 -39.37
CA ARG A 52 -7.82 46.83 -39.34
C ARG A 52 -7.67 45.36 -39.71
N LEU A 53 -6.99 45.06 -40.81
CA LEU A 53 -6.73 43.69 -41.27
C LEU A 53 -5.93 42.88 -40.23
N ARG A 54 -4.93 43.48 -39.58
CA ARG A 54 -4.19 42.83 -38.49
C ARG A 54 -5.08 42.52 -37.30
N THR A 55 -5.99 43.43 -36.96
CA THR A 55 -6.96 43.25 -35.88
C THR A 55 -7.94 42.12 -36.21
N ASP A 56 -8.47 42.12 -37.44
CA ASP A 56 -9.39 41.08 -37.92
C ASP A 56 -8.71 39.69 -37.95
N LEU A 57 -7.45 39.61 -38.40
CA LEU A 57 -6.67 38.37 -38.39
C LEU A 57 -6.43 37.85 -36.97
N ASN A 58 -6.17 38.74 -36.01
CA ASN A 58 -5.98 38.34 -34.61
C ASN A 58 -7.29 37.81 -34.02
N ALA A 59 -8.42 38.49 -34.27
CA ALA A 59 -9.74 38.02 -33.85
C ALA A 59 -10.08 36.64 -34.46
N LEU A 60 -9.77 36.43 -35.74
CA LEU A 60 -9.94 35.12 -36.39
C LEU A 60 -9.01 34.05 -35.82
N ALA A 61 -7.76 34.39 -35.50
CA ALA A 61 -6.80 33.45 -34.91
C ALA A 61 -7.26 32.99 -33.52
N ILE A 62 -7.82 33.89 -32.70
CA ILE A 62 -8.40 33.55 -31.40
C ILE A 62 -9.63 32.65 -31.58
N ALA A 63 -10.57 33.01 -32.46
CA ALA A 63 -11.77 32.21 -32.71
C ALA A 63 -11.44 30.81 -33.27
N THR A 64 -10.43 30.72 -34.14
CA THR A 64 -9.94 29.43 -34.66
C THR A 64 -9.21 28.63 -33.58
N GLY A 65 -8.60 29.28 -32.60
CA GLY A 65 -7.97 28.64 -31.44
C GLY A 65 -8.98 27.99 -30.47
N GLU A 66 -10.22 28.47 -30.43
CA GLU A 66 -11.29 27.86 -29.61
C GLU A 66 -11.92 26.63 -30.28
N ALA A 67 -11.96 26.58 -31.62
CA ALA A 67 -12.48 25.44 -32.38
C ALA A 67 -11.88 24.07 -32.00
N PRO A 68 -10.54 23.88 -31.88
CA PRO A 68 -9.96 22.60 -31.47
C PRO A 68 -10.29 22.24 -30.00
N ALA A 69 -10.50 23.23 -29.12
CA ALA A 69 -10.89 22.97 -27.74
C ALA A 69 -12.33 22.43 -27.65
N VAL A 70 -13.24 22.99 -28.45
CA VAL A 70 -14.63 22.49 -28.56
C VAL A 70 -14.68 21.08 -29.13
N GLU A 71 -13.90 20.80 -30.19
CA GLU A 71 -13.80 19.44 -30.75
C GLU A 71 -13.23 18.44 -29.73
N ALA A 72 -12.18 18.84 -28.98
CA ALA A 72 -11.61 17.99 -27.95
C ALA A 72 -12.60 17.66 -26.83
N GLU A 73 -13.41 18.63 -26.40
CA GLU A 73 -14.45 18.42 -25.38
C GLU A 73 -15.59 17.54 -25.91
N LEU A 74 -16.00 17.71 -27.17
CA LEU A 74 -16.98 16.82 -27.80
C LEU A 74 -16.48 15.37 -27.85
N GLN A 75 -15.24 15.17 -28.29
CA GLN A 75 -14.60 13.85 -28.32
C GLN A 75 -14.48 13.24 -26.91
N ARG A 76 -14.23 14.06 -25.89
CA ARG A 76 -14.21 13.64 -24.50
C ARG A 76 -15.61 13.16 -24.05
N ILE A 77 -16.65 13.95 -24.29
CA ILE A 77 -18.03 13.59 -23.94
C ILE A 77 -18.47 12.31 -24.64
N ILE A 78 -18.13 12.12 -25.92
CA ILE A 78 -18.45 10.90 -26.66
C ILE A 78 -17.80 9.68 -26.01
N ARG A 79 -16.50 9.75 -25.69
CA ARG A 79 -15.80 8.63 -25.01
C ARG A 79 -16.40 8.33 -23.63
N ASP A 80 -16.70 9.37 -22.85
CA ASP A 80 -17.30 9.20 -21.52
C ASP A 80 -18.70 8.57 -21.61
N TYR A 81 -19.49 8.96 -22.63
CA TYR A 81 -20.78 8.35 -22.94
C TYR A 81 -20.64 6.87 -23.33
N GLU A 82 -19.74 6.54 -24.25
CA GLU A 82 -19.49 5.15 -24.66
C GLU A 82 -19.05 4.27 -23.50
N GLN A 83 -18.18 4.78 -22.62
CA GLN A 83 -17.75 4.05 -21.43
C GLN A 83 -18.91 3.81 -20.46
N THR A 84 -19.73 4.84 -20.23
CA THR A 84 -20.90 4.75 -19.35
C THR A 84 -21.93 3.77 -19.90
N GLN A 85 -22.18 3.79 -21.21
CA GLN A 85 -23.07 2.87 -21.89
C GLN A 85 -22.59 1.41 -21.75
N LYS A 86 -21.29 1.15 -21.97
CA LYS A 86 -20.70 -0.19 -21.80
C LYS A 86 -20.84 -0.69 -20.36
N SER A 87 -20.52 0.15 -19.37
CA SER A 87 -20.69 -0.23 -17.96
C SER A 87 -22.15 -0.50 -17.60
N TYR A 88 -23.09 0.29 -18.13
CA TYR A 88 -24.51 0.05 -17.95
C TYR A 88 -24.94 -1.30 -18.53
N GLU A 89 -24.54 -1.60 -19.76
CA GLU A 89 -24.86 -2.88 -20.42
C GLU A 89 -24.25 -4.08 -19.67
N GLU A 90 -23.02 -3.96 -19.17
CA GLU A 90 -22.41 -4.98 -18.31
C GLU A 90 -23.23 -5.20 -17.03
N LEU A 91 -23.63 -4.13 -16.34
CA LEU A 91 -24.44 -4.22 -15.11
C LEU A 91 -25.80 -4.86 -15.37
N VAL A 92 -26.47 -4.51 -16.47
CA VAL A 92 -27.74 -5.14 -16.88
C VAL A 92 -27.53 -6.62 -17.16
N SER A 93 -26.50 -6.98 -17.94
CA SER A 93 -26.19 -8.38 -18.24
C SER A 93 -25.91 -9.19 -16.97
N ARG A 94 -25.23 -8.60 -15.98
CA ARG A 94 -24.91 -9.23 -14.70
C ARG A 94 -26.16 -9.43 -13.86
N ARG A 95 -27.05 -8.44 -13.83
CA ARG A 95 -28.36 -8.55 -13.17
C ARG A 95 -29.18 -9.68 -13.77
N ASP A 96 -29.23 -9.78 -15.09
CA ASP A 96 -30.02 -10.80 -15.78
C ASP A 96 -29.43 -12.21 -15.59
N ARG A 97 -28.10 -12.33 -15.51
CA ARG A 97 -27.45 -13.60 -15.10
C ARG A 97 -27.80 -13.98 -13.66
N LEU A 98 -27.74 -13.02 -12.73
CA LEU A 98 -28.07 -13.26 -11.33
C LEU A 98 -29.55 -13.62 -11.15
N SER A 99 -30.46 -12.98 -11.89
CA SER A 99 -31.89 -13.33 -11.85
C SER A 99 -32.14 -14.73 -12.42
N LEU A 100 -31.46 -15.10 -13.51
CA LEU A 100 -31.52 -16.45 -14.06
C LEU A 100 -30.98 -17.47 -13.05
N THR A 101 -29.80 -17.25 -12.47
CA THR A 101 -29.24 -18.13 -11.43
C THR A 101 -30.16 -18.21 -10.20
N ALA A 102 -30.72 -17.09 -9.73
CA ALA A 102 -31.66 -17.08 -8.62
C ALA A 102 -32.94 -17.88 -8.93
N SER A 103 -33.46 -17.77 -10.15
CA SER A 103 -34.64 -18.55 -10.59
C SER A 103 -34.35 -20.05 -10.72
N LEU A 104 -33.15 -20.44 -11.17
CA LEU A 104 -32.71 -21.84 -11.23
C LEU A 104 -32.50 -22.42 -9.83
N SER A 105 -31.92 -21.64 -8.90
CA SER A 105 -31.80 -22.02 -7.49
C SER A 105 -33.15 -22.18 -6.80
N ALA A 106 -34.13 -21.31 -7.11
CA ALA A 106 -35.49 -21.40 -6.57
C ALA A 106 -36.32 -22.54 -7.19
N GLY A 107 -36.05 -22.90 -8.46
CA GLY A 107 -36.73 -23.97 -9.20
C GLY A 107 -36.22 -25.39 -8.92
N GLY A 108 -35.25 -25.58 -8.02
CA GLY A 108 -34.82 -26.92 -7.59
C GLY A 108 -34.05 -27.73 -8.63
N GLN A 109 -33.49 -27.11 -9.66
CA GLN A 109 -32.50 -27.73 -10.56
C GLN A 109 -31.13 -27.07 -10.37
N GLY A 110 -30.73 -26.84 -9.13
CA GLY A 110 -29.32 -26.80 -8.79
C GLY A 110 -28.77 -28.20 -9.04
N VAL A 111 -27.60 -28.30 -9.68
CA VAL A 111 -26.87 -29.57 -9.77
C VAL A 111 -26.93 -30.24 -8.39
N GLU A 112 -27.61 -31.38 -8.32
CA GLU A 112 -27.64 -32.23 -7.14
C GLU A 112 -26.19 -32.58 -6.84
N TYR A 113 -25.55 -31.80 -5.97
CA TYR A 113 -24.23 -32.12 -5.44
C TYR A 113 -24.44 -33.29 -4.50
N GLN A 114 -24.54 -34.50 -5.06
CA GLN A 114 -24.38 -35.71 -4.29
C GLN A 114 -22.95 -35.70 -3.77
N ILE A 115 -22.81 -35.38 -2.50
CA ILE A 115 -21.55 -35.48 -1.77
C ILE A 115 -21.21 -36.97 -1.70
N PHE A 116 -20.52 -37.48 -2.71
CA PHE A 116 -20.13 -38.89 -2.79
C PHE A 116 -19.14 -39.26 -1.68
N GLU A 117 -18.33 -38.30 -1.23
CA GLU A 117 -17.45 -38.48 -0.10
C GLU A 117 -17.24 -37.17 0.65
N ARG A 118 -17.60 -37.15 1.94
CA ARG A 118 -17.34 -36.03 2.84
C ARG A 118 -15.82 -35.89 2.99
N PRO A 119 -15.25 -34.68 3.01
CA PRO A 119 -13.82 -34.48 3.27
C PRO A 119 -13.45 -35.16 4.58
N THR A 120 -12.63 -36.22 4.47
CA THR A 120 -12.15 -36.97 5.62
C THR A 120 -11.05 -36.15 6.28
N VAL A 121 -11.23 -35.86 7.56
CA VAL A 121 -10.14 -35.36 8.40
C VAL A 121 -9.07 -36.44 8.44
N ALA A 122 -7.83 -36.07 8.13
CA ALA A 122 -6.71 -37.01 8.13
C ALA A 122 -6.59 -37.67 9.51
N ILE A 123 -6.83 -38.99 9.55
CA ILE A 123 -6.74 -39.81 10.78
C ILE A 123 -5.31 -39.81 11.34
N ARG A 124 -4.31 -39.47 10.50
CA ARG A 124 -2.89 -39.42 10.89
C ARG A 124 -2.42 -37.97 11.02
N PRO A 125 -1.77 -37.62 12.14
CA PRO A 125 -1.24 -36.28 12.34
C PRO A 125 -0.18 -35.96 11.27
N VAL A 126 -0.35 -34.81 10.61
CA VAL A 126 0.48 -34.34 9.48
C VAL A 126 1.81 -33.69 9.95
N ALA A 127 1.92 -33.37 11.23
CA ALA A 127 3.10 -32.74 11.85
C ALA A 127 3.95 -33.80 12.62
N PRO A 128 5.25 -33.53 12.90
CA PRO A 128 6.29 -34.54 13.12
C PRO A 128 5.92 -35.63 14.13
N PRO A 129 6.43 -36.87 13.97
CA PRO A 129 6.04 -38.01 14.80
C PRO A 129 6.27 -37.67 16.27
N ARG A 130 5.19 -37.68 17.07
CA ARG A 130 5.18 -37.23 18.47
C ARG A 130 6.27 -37.93 19.32
N MET A 131 6.57 -39.20 19.04
CA MET A 131 7.64 -39.96 19.70
C MET A 131 9.03 -39.36 19.48
N LEU A 132 9.31 -38.83 18.28
CA LEU A 132 10.62 -38.24 17.96
C LEU A 132 10.86 -36.96 18.76
N LEU A 133 9.83 -36.11 18.94
CA LEU A 133 9.93 -34.91 19.77
C LEU A 133 10.17 -35.25 21.24
N ILE A 134 9.46 -36.24 21.79
CA ILE A 134 9.66 -36.67 23.19
C ILE A 134 11.09 -37.17 23.38
N PHE A 135 11.58 -38.01 22.46
CA PHE A 135 12.94 -38.52 22.52
C PHE A 135 13.98 -37.40 22.41
N ALA A 136 13.77 -36.44 21.51
CA ALA A 136 14.66 -35.29 21.35
C ALA A 136 14.73 -34.41 22.61
N VAL A 137 13.58 -34.08 23.21
CA VAL A 137 13.51 -33.29 24.44
C VAL A 137 14.14 -34.05 25.61
N PHE A 138 13.90 -35.37 25.72
CA PHE A 138 14.53 -36.21 26.73
C PHE A 138 16.06 -36.21 26.60
N LEU A 139 16.57 -36.39 25.39
CA LEU A 139 18.01 -36.39 25.12
C LEU A 139 18.64 -35.02 25.43
N MET A 140 17.95 -33.93 25.07
CA MET A 140 18.43 -32.57 25.31
C MET A 140 18.42 -32.21 26.80
N ALA A 141 17.38 -32.61 27.54
CA ALA A 141 17.29 -32.39 28.98
C ALA A 141 18.33 -33.23 29.74
N PHE A 142 18.48 -34.50 29.39
CA PHE A 142 19.47 -35.38 30.02
C PHE A 142 20.90 -34.92 29.70
N GLY A 143 21.19 -34.65 28.43
CA GLY A 143 22.49 -34.15 27.98
C GLY A 143 22.82 -32.79 28.59
N GLY A 144 21.86 -31.86 28.62
CA GLY A 144 22.01 -30.55 29.24
C GLY A 144 22.27 -30.64 30.74
N GLY A 145 21.52 -31.48 31.46
CA GLY A 145 21.73 -31.71 32.89
C GLY A 145 23.08 -32.34 33.20
N ALA A 146 23.49 -33.36 32.45
CA ALA A 146 24.81 -33.99 32.60
C ALA A 146 25.95 -33.02 32.29
N ALA A 147 25.84 -32.25 31.20
CA ALA A 147 26.83 -31.24 30.83
C ALA A 147 26.95 -30.16 31.91
N LEU A 148 25.84 -29.66 32.43
CA LEU A 148 25.82 -28.64 33.48
C LEU A 148 26.41 -29.18 34.80
N ALA A 149 26.11 -30.43 35.16
CA ALA A 149 26.72 -31.09 36.32
C ALA A 149 28.24 -31.24 36.16
N LEU A 150 28.72 -31.61 34.97
CA LEU A 150 30.15 -31.69 34.68
C LEU A 150 30.80 -30.32 34.80
N VAL A 151 30.21 -29.27 34.23
CA VAL A 151 30.74 -27.90 34.33
C VAL A 151 30.84 -27.46 35.80
N LEU A 152 29.78 -27.67 36.59
CA LEU A 152 29.79 -27.37 38.03
C LEU A 152 30.89 -28.15 38.77
N THR A 153 31.09 -29.42 38.42
CA THR A 153 32.13 -30.26 39.02
C THR A 153 33.53 -29.80 38.61
N TYR A 154 33.72 -29.38 37.36
CA TYR A 154 35.00 -28.83 36.90
C TYR A 154 35.34 -27.49 37.55
N LEU A 155 34.32 -26.68 37.89
CA LEU A 155 34.51 -25.41 38.61
C LEU A 155 34.75 -25.63 40.11
N ASP A 156 34.28 -26.74 40.69
CA ASP A 156 34.51 -27.08 42.09
C ASP A 156 35.92 -27.67 42.28
N ARG A 157 36.85 -26.80 42.67
CA ARG A 157 38.28 -27.11 42.83
C ARG A 157 38.57 -27.73 44.21
N SER A 158 37.86 -28.80 44.55
CA SER A 158 38.00 -29.50 45.83
C SER A 158 38.85 -30.77 45.69
N TYR A 159 40.05 -30.76 46.27
CA TYR A 159 40.92 -31.94 46.33
C TYR A 159 40.44 -32.89 47.41
N THR A 160 39.63 -33.88 47.04
CA THR A 160 39.05 -34.85 47.99
C THR A 160 40.01 -35.98 48.36
N GLN A 161 41.08 -36.20 47.60
CA GLN A 161 42.01 -37.31 47.82
C GLN A 161 43.43 -36.81 48.16
N ALA A 162 44.01 -37.38 49.22
CA ALA A 162 45.36 -37.06 49.67
C ALA A 162 46.42 -37.24 48.57
N ALA A 163 46.23 -38.20 47.67
CA ALA A 163 47.10 -38.45 46.53
C ALA A 163 47.10 -37.31 45.50
N ASP A 164 45.97 -36.62 45.33
CA ASP A 164 45.87 -35.49 44.40
C ASP A 164 46.51 -34.23 44.98
N LEU A 165 46.44 -34.06 46.30
CA LEU A 165 47.16 -33.01 47.03
C LEU A 165 48.70 -33.20 46.92
N GLN A 166 49.17 -34.44 47.06
CA GLN A 166 50.59 -34.78 46.91
C GLN A 166 51.11 -34.54 45.50
N ARG A 167 50.32 -34.85 44.47
CA ARG A 167 50.67 -34.58 43.06
C ARG A 167 50.69 -33.08 42.73
N ALA A 168 49.74 -32.31 43.28
CA ALA A 168 49.65 -30.87 43.01
C ALA A 168 50.73 -30.06 43.74
N PHE A 169 51.10 -30.44 44.97
CA PHE A 169 52.01 -29.67 45.82
C PHE A 169 53.39 -30.31 46.04
N GLY A 170 53.63 -31.55 45.57
CA GLY A 170 54.94 -32.22 45.63
C GLY A 170 55.43 -32.58 47.03
N LEU A 171 54.58 -32.46 48.05
CA LEU A 171 54.91 -32.70 49.46
C LEU A 171 54.31 -34.04 49.94
N PRO A 172 55.05 -34.87 50.70
CA PRO A 172 54.56 -36.14 51.21
C PRO A 172 53.42 -35.93 52.23
N VAL A 173 52.30 -36.62 52.05
CA VAL A 173 51.15 -36.52 52.98
C VAL A 173 51.45 -37.34 54.24
N LEU A 174 51.60 -36.65 55.38
CA LEU A 174 51.94 -37.25 56.68
C LEU A 174 50.79 -38.05 57.32
N GLY A 175 49.56 -37.91 56.80
CA GLY A 175 48.40 -38.70 57.21
C GLY A 175 47.09 -38.11 56.67
N SER A 176 46.12 -38.96 56.38
CA SER A 176 44.75 -38.55 56.02
C SER A 176 43.81 -38.82 57.19
N ILE A 177 43.15 -37.79 57.70
CA ILE A 177 42.08 -37.96 58.68
C ILE A 177 40.80 -38.25 57.90
N GLY A 178 40.27 -39.47 58.05
CA GLY A 178 38.98 -39.83 57.49
C GLY A 178 37.90 -38.95 58.11
N THR A 179 37.21 -38.15 57.31
CA THR A 179 36.07 -37.38 57.78
C THR A 179 34.97 -38.35 58.20
N VAL A 180 34.67 -38.42 59.51
CA VAL A 180 33.48 -39.12 60.00
C VAL A 180 32.29 -38.26 59.59
N GLN A 181 31.53 -38.72 58.60
CA GLN A 181 30.38 -37.96 58.07
C GLN A 181 29.44 -37.58 59.23
N SER A 182 29.30 -36.28 59.47
CA SER A 182 28.37 -35.76 60.46
C SER A 182 26.93 -36.16 60.07
N ALA A 183 26.07 -36.44 61.06
CA ALA A 183 24.66 -36.77 60.81
C ALA A 183 23.94 -35.71 59.95
N ILE A 184 24.39 -34.44 60.03
CA ILE A 184 23.90 -33.31 59.23
C ILE A 184 24.29 -33.43 57.74
N GLN A 185 25.46 -34.00 57.42
CA GLN A 185 25.90 -34.20 56.03
C GLN A 185 25.15 -35.36 55.37
N LYS A 186 24.79 -36.41 56.12
CA LYS A 186 23.95 -37.51 55.63
C LYS A 186 22.52 -37.07 55.32
N THR A 187 21.93 -36.19 56.12
CA THR A 187 20.58 -35.65 55.85
C THR A 187 20.58 -34.65 54.70
N ALA A 188 21.62 -33.82 54.55
CA ALA A 188 21.80 -32.95 53.39
C ALA A 188 21.93 -33.75 52.09
N ARG A 189 22.73 -34.82 52.07
CA ARG A 189 22.85 -35.67 50.88
C ARG A 189 21.53 -36.35 50.51
N ARG A 190 20.76 -36.79 51.52
CA ARG A 190 19.41 -37.34 51.29
C ARG A 190 18.47 -36.31 50.69
N SER A 191 18.51 -35.06 51.15
CA SER A 191 17.64 -34.01 50.61
C SER A 191 18.03 -33.61 49.18
N ASP A 192 19.30 -33.62 48.83
CA ASP A 192 19.74 -33.34 47.45
C ASP A 192 19.37 -34.47 46.48
N VAL A 193 19.50 -35.73 46.91
CA VAL A 193 19.01 -36.88 46.13
C VAL A 193 17.48 -36.84 46.02
N LEU A 194 16.76 -36.42 47.07
CA LEU A 194 15.30 -36.24 47.02
C LEU A 194 14.88 -35.12 46.07
N LYS A 195 15.59 -33.98 46.05
CA LYS A 195 15.33 -32.86 45.12
C LYS A 195 15.58 -33.30 43.67
N LEU A 196 16.66 -34.04 43.42
CA LEU A 196 16.96 -34.59 42.10
C LEU A 196 15.88 -35.59 41.66
N ALA A 197 15.52 -36.53 42.53
CA ALA A 197 14.46 -37.49 42.27
C ALA A 197 13.11 -36.79 42.02
N GLY A 198 12.80 -35.75 42.79
CA GLY A 198 11.61 -34.92 42.61
C GLY A 198 11.61 -34.15 41.29
N ALA A 199 12.75 -33.61 40.87
CA ALA A 199 12.88 -32.94 39.57
C ALA A 199 12.69 -33.92 38.40
N CYS A 200 13.30 -35.11 38.46
CA CYS A 200 13.09 -36.16 37.46
C CYS A 200 11.63 -36.63 37.41
N ALA A 201 11.00 -36.83 38.57
CA ALA A 201 9.60 -37.21 38.68
C ALA A 201 8.67 -36.12 38.12
N GLY A 202 8.92 -34.85 38.43
CA GLY A 202 8.14 -33.72 37.91
C GLY A 202 8.21 -33.60 36.39
N LEU A 203 9.40 -33.78 35.80
CA LEU A 203 9.59 -33.78 34.35
C LEU A 203 8.84 -34.94 33.67
N ALA A 204 8.89 -36.14 34.27
CA ALA A 204 8.14 -37.29 33.79
C ALA A 204 6.62 -37.05 33.85
N VAL A 205 6.12 -36.46 34.94
CA VAL A 205 4.71 -36.10 35.09
C VAL A 205 4.28 -35.08 34.04
N LEU A 206 5.08 -34.04 33.77
CA LEU A 206 4.78 -33.06 32.71
C LEU A 206 4.75 -33.69 31.32
N ALA A 207 5.67 -34.61 31.02
CA ALA A 207 5.68 -35.34 29.77
C ALA A 207 4.41 -36.21 29.62
N VAL A 208 4.02 -36.91 30.69
CA VAL A 208 2.80 -37.72 30.72
C VAL A 208 1.56 -36.84 30.56
N ILE A 209 1.47 -35.71 31.27
CA ILE A 209 0.35 -34.75 31.13
C ILE A 209 0.29 -34.19 29.70
N TYR A 210 1.41 -33.85 29.09
CA TYR A 210 1.44 -33.41 27.70
C TYR A 210 0.94 -34.50 26.74
N THR A 211 1.35 -35.75 26.93
CA THR A 211 0.84 -36.88 26.13
C THR A 211 -0.65 -37.10 26.36
N TYR A 212 -1.13 -37.02 27.61
CA TYR A 212 -2.54 -37.14 27.95
C TYR A 212 -3.36 -36.02 27.31
N LEU A 213 -2.98 -34.75 27.50
CA LEU A 213 -3.69 -33.61 26.90
C LEU A 213 -3.68 -33.64 25.38
N THR A 214 -2.65 -34.18 24.73
CA THR A 214 -2.60 -34.20 23.25
C THR A 214 -3.19 -35.46 22.63
N VAL A 215 -3.37 -36.54 23.39
CA VAL A 215 -3.95 -37.80 22.90
C VAL A 215 -5.41 -37.94 23.33
N TRP A 216 -5.73 -37.63 24.59
CA TRP A 216 -7.07 -37.76 25.15
C TRP A 216 -7.95 -36.51 25.04
N ARG A 217 -7.37 -35.31 24.82
CA ARG A 217 -8.16 -34.08 24.65
C ARG A 217 -8.48 -33.76 23.19
N LEU A 218 -8.12 -34.62 22.25
CA LEU A 218 -8.77 -34.58 20.94
C LEU A 218 -10.17 -35.18 21.16
N PRO A 219 -11.25 -34.47 20.80
CA PRO A 219 -12.57 -35.07 20.80
C PRO A 219 -12.50 -36.35 19.95
N ASP A 220 -12.74 -37.50 20.58
CA ASP A 220 -12.75 -38.77 19.89
C ASP A 220 -13.82 -38.73 18.80
N ALA A 221 -13.50 -39.33 17.64
CA ALA A 221 -14.41 -39.40 16.50
C ALA A 221 -15.75 -40.09 16.80
N THR A 222 -15.92 -40.67 17.99
CA THR A 222 -17.16 -41.23 18.50
C THR A 222 -18.18 -40.17 18.93
N ASP A 223 -17.74 -39.00 19.39
CA ASP A 223 -18.64 -37.93 19.83
C ASP A 223 -19.35 -37.26 18.63
N ILE A 224 -18.64 -37.12 17.52
CA ILE A 224 -19.21 -36.61 16.25
C ILE A 224 -20.12 -37.63 15.54
N ALA A 225 -19.92 -38.94 15.79
CA ALA A 225 -20.81 -39.98 15.28
C ALA A 225 -22.12 -40.04 16.08
N GLY A 226 -22.07 -39.94 17.41
CA GLY A 226 -23.25 -39.90 18.28
C GLY A 226 -24.14 -38.67 18.04
N ALA A 227 -23.52 -37.51 17.76
CA ALA A 227 -24.25 -36.29 17.42
C ALA A 227 -25.00 -36.38 16.06
N GLN A 228 -24.43 -37.08 15.08
CA GLN A 228 -25.09 -37.27 13.78
C GLN A 228 -26.25 -38.27 13.85
N THR A 229 -26.10 -39.39 14.58
CA THR A 229 -27.19 -40.37 14.73
C THR A 229 -28.37 -39.84 15.54
N ALA A 230 -28.14 -38.93 16.50
CA ALA A 230 -29.21 -38.29 17.24
C ALA A 230 -30.06 -37.33 16.39
N SER A 231 -29.45 -36.68 15.38
CA SER A 231 -30.18 -35.77 14.48
C SER A 231 -30.99 -36.49 13.40
N ILE A 232 -30.59 -37.70 12.99
CA ILE A 232 -31.26 -38.48 11.94
C ILE A 232 -32.48 -39.24 12.50
N GLY A 233 -32.49 -39.57 13.80
CA GLY A 233 -33.62 -40.25 14.45
C GLY A 233 -34.82 -39.37 14.79
N GLN A 234 -34.70 -38.04 14.70
CA GLN A 234 -35.76 -37.11 15.12
C GLN A 234 -36.55 -36.50 13.94
N THR A 235 -36.21 -36.85 12.70
CA THR A 235 -36.86 -36.31 11.48
C THR A 235 -37.70 -37.36 10.74
N GLY A 236 -38.11 -38.45 11.42
CA GLY A 236 -38.92 -39.53 10.86
C GLY A 236 -40.43 -39.44 11.12
N ASP A 237 -40.88 -38.54 12.01
CA ASP A 237 -42.28 -38.47 12.46
C ASP A 237 -42.97 -37.14 12.08
N VAL A 238 -42.85 -36.69 10.82
CA VAL A 238 -43.81 -35.73 10.25
C VAL A 238 -43.88 -35.96 8.74
N TRP A 239 -44.89 -36.68 8.29
CA TRP A 239 -45.82 -36.42 7.16
C TRP A 239 -46.70 -37.65 6.97
#